data_AF-A0A0P7TUJ6-F1
#
_entry.id   AF-A0A0P7TUJ6-F1
#
_cell.length_a   1.000
_cell.length_b   1.000
_cell.length_c   1.000
_cell.angle_alpha   90.00
_cell.angle_beta   90.00
_cell.angle_gamma   90.00
#
_symmetry.space_group_name_H-M   'P 1'
#
loop_
_entity.id
_entity.type
_entity.pdbx_description
1 polymer ?
#
loop_
_entity_poly.entity_id
_entity_poly.type
_entity_poly.pdbx_seq_one_letter_code
_entity_poly.pdbx_strand_id
1 'polypeptide(L)'
;MGIKNAAANVLRETWLIYKHTKLMKKIDHSRVRKHQRKFLQAIHQLRSVKMEQRKLSDQANTLVDLSKMQSVMYELMSELNDRSEDLERQMLSLEQRVEQLTAGFSALPAHLSATLTAQHTALLQLLRERDSKGGAERAAGAEREGSPNTSSSSC
;
A
#
# COMPACT_ATOMS: atom_id res chain seq x y z
N MET A 1 -35.85 16.68 35.13
CA MET A 1 -35.62 17.32 36.45
C MET A 1 -34.16 17.11 36.81
N GLY A 2 -33.31 18.15 36.78
CA GLY A 2 -31.85 17.99 36.87
C GLY A 2 -31.31 17.86 38.31
N ILE A 3 -30.00 17.59 38.43
CA ILE A 3 -29.23 17.48 39.70
C ILE A 3 -29.51 18.67 40.63
N LYS A 4 -29.55 19.88 40.06
CA LYS A 4 -29.77 21.13 40.80
C LYS A 4 -31.09 21.11 41.59
N ASN A 5 -32.16 20.54 41.01
CA ASN A 5 -33.47 20.49 41.67
C ASN A 5 -33.51 19.42 42.78
N ALA A 6 -32.93 18.25 42.52
CA ALA A 6 -32.81 17.19 43.55
C ALA A 6 -31.97 17.68 44.74
N ALA A 7 -30.83 18.33 44.49
CA ALA A 7 -29.97 18.91 45.52
C ALA A 7 -30.68 20.01 46.33
N ALA A 8 -31.42 20.91 45.65
CA ALA A 8 -32.22 21.92 46.33
C ALA A 8 -33.28 21.30 47.25
N ASN A 9 -33.94 20.23 46.80
CA ASN A 9 -34.92 19.50 47.63
C ASN A 9 -34.26 18.81 48.83
N VAL A 10 -33.05 18.23 48.67
CA VAL A 10 -32.30 17.67 49.81
C VAL A 10 -32.07 18.74 50.88
N LEU A 11 -31.55 19.90 50.51
CA LEU A 11 -31.30 21.01 51.45
C LEU A 11 -32.59 21.51 52.11
N ARG A 12 -33.66 21.69 51.32
CA ARG A 12 -34.97 22.11 51.80
C ARG A 12 -35.53 21.14 52.84
N GLU A 13 -35.52 19.84 52.54
CA GLU A 13 -36.10 18.85 53.45
C GLU A 13 -35.22 18.62 54.68
N THR A 14 -33.88 18.68 54.56
CA THR A 14 -32.96 18.65 55.72
C THR A 14 -33.27 19.78 56.70
N TRP A 15 -33.42 21.01 56.19
CA TRP A 15 -33.75 22.16 57.04
C TRP A 15 -35.14 22.00 57.70
N LEU A 16 -36.15 21.54 56.96
CA LEU A 16 -37.49 21.33 57.52
C LEU A 16 -37.53 20.23 58.59
N ILE A 17 -36.76 19.15 58.41
CA ILE A 17 -36.60 18.11 59.43
C ILE A 17 -35.95 18.69 60.68
N TYR A 18 -34.85 19.43 60.54
CA TYR A 18 -34.16 20.07 61.67
C TYR A 18 -35.09 21.02 62.42
N LYS A 19 -35.80 21.90 61.69
CA LYS A 19 -36.80 22.81 62.25
C LYS A 19 -37.84 22.09 63.11
N HIS A 20 -38.45 21.03 62.59
CA HIS A 20 -39.55 20.33 63.26
C HIS A 20 -39.12 19.34 64.35
N THR A 21 -37.83 19.03 64.46
CA THR A 21 -37.30 18.10 65.48
C THR A 21 -36.44 18.79 66.55
N LYS A 22 -35.80 19.93 66.24
CA LYS A 22 -34.84 20.61 67.12
C LYS A 22 -35.20 22.05 67.48
N LEU A 23 -35.98 22.76 66.67
CA LEU A 23 -36.28 24.19 66.89
C LEU A 23 -37.70 24.46 67.43
N MET A 24 -38.60 23.47 67.39
CA MET A 24 -39.99 23.64 67.85
C MET A 24 -40.20 23.10 69.27
N LYS A 25 -41.01 23.81 70.08
CA LYS A 25 -41.35 23.42 71.46
C LYS A 25 -42.14 22.11 71.58
N LYS A 26 -42.93 21.76 70.57
CA LYS A 26 -43.65 20.48 70.47
C LYS A 26 -43.36 19.85 69.11
N ILE A 27 -43.00 18.56 69.12
CA ILE A 27 -42.66 17.82 67.91
C ILE A 27 -43.94 17.31 67.23
N ASP A 28 -44.13 17.68 65.96
CA ASP A 28 -45.18 17.12 65.10
C ASP A 28 -44.61 15.97 64.26
N HIS A 29 -44.79 14.74 64.76
CA HIS A 29 -44.29 13.54 64.10
C HIS A 29 -44.86 13.32 62.69
N SER A 30 -46.08 13.76 62.41
CA SER A 30 -46.70 13.61 61.08
C SER A 30 -46.01 14.49 60.04
N ARG A 31 -45.69 15.74 60.41
CA ARG A 31 -44.90 16.63 59.54
C ARG A 31 -43.47 16.13 59.36
N VAL A 32 -42.83 15.65 60.42
CA VAL A 32 -41.48 15.08 60.35
C VAL A 32 -41.44 13.91 59.36
N ARG A 33 -42.38 12.96 59.45
CA ARG A 33 -42.47 11.83 58.52
C ARG A 33 -42.68 12.27 57.07
N LYS A 34 -43.49 13.30 56.82
CA LYS A 34 -43.70 13.85 55.47
C LYS A 34 -42.40 14.40 54.88
N HIS A 35 -41.64 15.17 55.66
CA HIS A 35 -40.36 15.72 55.21
C HIS A 35 -39.28 14.65 55.05
N GLN A 36 -39.22 13.66 55.95
CA GLN A 36 -38.33 12.51 55.81
C GLN A 36 -38.59 11.72 54.52
N ARG A 37 -39.86 11.47 54.15
CA ARG A 37 -40.20 10.78 52.90
C ARG A 37 -39.71 11.57 51.67
N LYS A 38 -39.94 12.88 51.67
CA LYS A 38 -39.48 13.78 50.60
C LYS A 38 -37.95 13.86 50.54
N PHE A 39 -37.27 13.89 51.69
CA PHE A 39 -35.82 13.85 51.78
C PHE A 39 -35.25 12.57 51.15
N LEU A 40 -35.78 11.40 51.53
CA LEU A 40 -35.36 10.12 50.94
C LEU A 40 -35.60 10.08 49.43
N GLN A 41 -36.75 10.58 48.97
CA GLN A 41 -37.05 10.67 47.54
C GLN A 41 -36.04 11.56 46.81
N ALA A 42 -35.69 12.73 47.36
CA ALA A 42 -34.70 13.63 46.78
C ALA A 42 -33.28 13.01 46.73
N ILE A 43 -32.89 12.26 47.77
CA ILE A 43 -31.63 11.51 47.79
C ILE A 43 -31.62 10.41 46.72
N HIS A 44 -32.70 9.65 46.58
CA HIS A 44 -32.83 8.63 45.55
C HIS A 44 -32.75 9.24 44.15
N GLN A 45 -33.48 10.33 43.90
CA GLN A 45 -33.41 11.05 42.62
C GLN A 45 -32.00 11.53 42.31
N LEU A 46 -31.30 12.12 43.28
CA LEU A 46 -29.92 12.59 43.11
C LEU A 46 -28.97 11.43 42.74
N ARG A 47 -29.12 10.27 43.39
CA ARG A 47 -28.33 9.06 43.07
C ARG A 47 -28.64 8.55 41.67
N SER A 48 -29.91 8.43 41.30
CA SER A 48 -30.32 7.96 39.97
C SER A 48 -29.77 8.86 38.87
N VAL A 49 -29.91 10.19 39.00
CA VAL A 49 -29.39 11.13 38.01
C VAL A 49 -27.86 11.09 37.94
N LYS A 50 -27.16 10.95 39.07
CA LYS A 50 -25.70 10.79 39.11
C LYS A 50 -25.24 9.51 38.40
N MET A 51 -25.93 8.40 38.63
CA MET A 51 -25.62 7.14 37.95
C MET A 51 -25.86 7.25 36.45
N GLU A 52 -26.95 7.88 36.05
CA GLU A 52 -27.27 8.07 34.63
C GLU A 52 -26.25 8.97 33.93
N GLN A 53 -25.82 10.06 34.59
CA GLN A 53 -24.76 10.91 34.06
C GLN A 53 -23.43 10.16 33.91
N ARG A 54 -23.10 9.26 34.85
CA ARG A 54 -21.91 8.41 34.72
C ARG A 54 -22.02 7.50 33.49
N LYS A 55 -23.15 6.81 33.31
CA LYS A 55 -23.37 5.95 32.14
C LYS A 55 -23.22 6.70 30.82
N LEU A 56 -23.83 7.88 30.72
CA LEU A 56 -23.72 8.72 29.52
C LEU A 56 -22.27 9.16 29.27
N SER A 57 -21.54 9.50 30.34
CA SER A 57 -20.11 9.82 30.24
C SER A 57 -19.29 8.62 29.74
N ASP A 58 -19.55 7.43 30.28
CA ASP A 58 -18.87 6.20 29.88
C ASP A 58 -19.18 5.86 28.41
N GLN A 59 -20.43 6.04 27.96
CA GLN A 59 -20.82 5.90 26.56
C GLN A 59 -20.11 6.90 25.64
N ALA A 60 -19.99 8.17 26.06
CA ALA A 60 -19.25 9.17 25.30
C ALA A 60 -17.75 8.81 25.18
N ASN A 61 -17.15 8.31 26.27
CA ASN A 61 -15.77 7.84 26.25
C ASN A 61 -15.58 6.66 25.30
N THR A 62 -16.48 5.66 25.34
CA THR A 62 -16.44 4.52 24.41
C THR A 62 -16.52 4.96 22.94
N LEU A 63 -17.35 5.96 22.62
CA LEU A 63 -17.45 6.47 21.25
C LEU A 63 -16.15 7.15 20.80
N VAL A 64 -15.52 7.91 21.69
CA VAL A 64 -14.21 8.54 21.43
C VAL A 64 -13.14 7.48 21.20
N ASP A 65 -13.13 6.42 22.00
CA ASP A 65 -12.15 5.35 21.87
C ASP A 65 -12.36 4.54 20.58
N LEU A 66 -13.60 4.35 20.14
CA LEU A 66 -13.90 3.78 18.83
C LEU A 66 -13.38 4.67 17.68
N SER A 67 -13.55 5.98 17.77
CA SER A 67 -13.02 6.92 16.76
C SER A 67 -11.49 6.90 16.70
N LYS A 68 -10.79 6.81 17.85
CA LYS A 68 -9.33 6.63 17.87
C LYS A 68 -8.92 5.32 17.23
N MET A 69 -9.62 4.22 17.54
CA MET A 69 -9.36 2.92 16.94
C MET A 69 -9.54 2.95 15.42
N GLN A 70 -10.58 3.66 14.93
CA GLN A 70 -10.76 3.88 13.50
C GLN A 70 -9.58 4.64 12.88
N SER A 71 -9.09 5.71 13.51
CA SER A 71 -7.92 6.47 13.02
C SER A 71 -6.70 5.57 12.85
N VAL A 72 -6.36 4.80 13.89
CA VAL A 72 -5.22 3.86 13.85
C VAL A 72 -5.43 2.77 12.80
N MET A 73 -6.65 2.26 12.66
CA MET A 73 -6.98 1.26 11.64
C MET A 73 -6.82 1.80 10.22
N TYR A 74 -7.23 3.05 9.97
CA TYR A 74 -7.04 3.70 8.67
C TYR A 74 -5.56 3.91 8.35
N GLU A 75 -4.77 4.36 9.32
CA GLU A 75 -3.30 4.50 9.16
C GLU A 75 -2.67 3.16 8.80
N LEU A 76 -2.96 2.10 9.56
CA LEU A 76 -2.43 0.77 9.31
C LEU A 76 -2.88 0.20 7.94
N MET A 77 -4.13 0.41 7.56
CA MET A 77 -4.65 -0.03 6.27
C MET A 77 -3.99 0.71 5.11
N SER A 78 -3.73 2.02 5.27
CA SER A 78 -2.97 2.80 4.29
C SER A 78 -1.55 2.26 4.15
N GLU A 79 -0.83 2.05 5.25
CA GLU A 79 0.53 1.48 5.22
C GLU A 79 0.55 0.09 4.57
N LEU A 80 -0.47 -0.73 4.82
CA LEU A 80 -0.59 -2.05 4.22
C LEU A 80 -0.86 -1.95 2.71
N ASN A 81 -1.71 -1.02 2.27
CA ASN A 81 -1.98 -0.78 0.86
C ASN A 81 -0.71 -0.29 0.14
N ASP A 82 0.00 0.68 0.71
CA ASP A 82 1.25 1.20 0.14
C ASP A 82 2.28 0.09 -0.05
N ARG A 83 2.45 -0.79 0.95
CA ARG A 83 3.32 -1.98 0.83
C ARG A 83 2.82 -2.96 -0.22
N SER A 84 1.52 -3.14 -0.36
CA SER A 84 0.93 -4.01 -1.39
C SER A 84 1.25 -3.48 -2.79
N GLU A 85 1.06 -2.18 -3.02
CA GLU A 85 1.38 -1.54 -4.30
C GLU A 85 2.88 -1.62 -4.61
N ASP A 86 3.75 -1.43 -3.63
CA ASP A 86 5.20 -1.57 -3.81
C ASP A 86 5.60 -2.99 -4.21
N LEU A 87 4.97 -4.01 -3.61
CA LEU A 87 5.20 -5.40 -3.98
C LEU A 87 4.70 -5.71 -5.39
N GLU A 88 3.53 -5.19 -5.77
CA GLU A 88 3.01 -5.32 -7.14
C GLU A 88 3.96 -4.68 -8.17
N ARG A 89 4.48 -3.48 -7.89
CA ARG A 89 5.48 -2.82 -8.75
C ARG A 89 6.75 -3.66 -8.90
N GLN A 90 7.24 -4.23 -7.80
CA GLN A 90 8.42 -5.09 -7.83
C GLN A 90 8.17 -6.37 -8.63
N MET A 91 6.98 -6.97 -8.49
CA MET A 91 6.57 -8.15 -9.25
C MET A 91 6.53 -7.87 -10.75
N LEU A 92 5.88 -6.77 -11.17
CA LEU A 92 5.83 -6.35 -12.57
C LEU A 92 7.23 -6.10 -13.15
N SER A 93 8.12 -5.48 -12.38
CA SER A 93 9.52 -5.29 -12.79
C SER A 93 10.25 -6.62 -12.97
N LEU A 94 10.03 -7.58 -12.06
CA LEU A 94 10.58 -8.93 -12.19
C LEU A 94 10.03 -9.66 -13.41
N GLU A 95 8.73 -9.60 -13.65
CA GLU A 95 8.08 -10.16 -14.84
C GLU A 95 8.71 -9.61 -16.12
N GLN A 96 8.86 -8.28 -16.21
CA GLN A 96 9.49 -7.64 -17.37
C GLN A 96 10.95 -8.08 -17.57
N ARG A 97 11.73 -8.22 -16.49
CA ARG A 97 13.12 -8.70 -16.57
C ARG A 97 13.19 -10.15 -17.04
N VAL A 98 12.23 -10.98 -16.62
CA VAL A 98 12.11 -12.37 -17.07
C VAL A 98 11.72 -12.45 -18.55
N GLU A 99 10.78 -11.60 -19.00
CA GLU A 99 10.39 -11.51 -20.41
C GLU A 99 11.56 -11.09 -21.30
N GLN A 100 12.31 -10.06 -20.89
CA GLN A 100 13.51 -9.61 -21.60
C GLN A 100 14.57 -10.71 -21.68
N LEU A 101 14.80 -11.44 -20.59
CA LEU A 101 15.73 -12.55 -20.56
C LEU A 101 15.28 -13.66 -21.52
N THR A 102 13.99 -14.00 -21.50
CA THR A 102 13.38 -15.01 -22.39
C THR A 102 13.50 -14.62 -23.86
N ALA A 103 13.22 -13.35 -24.20
CA ALA A 103 13.38 -12.81 -25.55
C ALA A 103 14.85 -12.80 -26.00
N GLY A 104 15.78 -12.47 -25.10
CA GLY A 104 17.21 -12.56 -25.36
C GLY A 104 17.65 -13.99 -25.68
N PHE A 105 17.19 -14.96 -24.90
CA PHE A 105 17.47 -16.38 -25.13
C PHE A 105 16.85 -16.91 -26.43
N SER A 106 15.65 -16.48 -26.79
CA SER A 106 14.99 -16.93 -28.04
C SER A 106 15.62 -16.31 -29.28
N ALA A 107 16.16 -15.09 -29.19
CA ALA A 107 16.85 -14.42 -30.29
C ALA A 107 18.30 -14.91 -30.49
N LEU A 108 18.91 -15.49 -29.46
CA LEU A 108 20.33 -15.90 -29.45
C LEU A 108 20.68 -16.88 -30.58
N PRO A 109 19.92 -17.97 -30.83
CA PRO A 109 20.22 -18.92 -31.92
C PRO A 109 20.18 -18.28 -33.31
N ALA A 110 19.27 -17.32 -33.53
CA ALA A 110 19.17 -16.62 -34.80
C ALA A 110 20.40 -15.72 -35.05
N HIS A 111 20.84 -14.98 -34.04
CA HIS A 111 22.07 -14.18 -34.11
C HIS A 111 23.33 -15.04 -34.33
N LEU A 112 23.42 -16.18 -33.63
CA LEU A 112 24.51 -17.14 -33.82
C LEU A 112 24.51 -17.70 -35.24
N SER A 113 23.35 -18.10 -35.76
CA SER A 113 23.19 -18.63 -37.12
C SER A 113 23.54 -17.59 -38.19
N ALA A 114 23.10 -16.34 -38.01
CA ALA A 114 23.42 -15.24 -38.91
C ALA A 114 24.92 -14.94 -38.95
N THR A 115 25.56 -14.91 -37.78
CA THR A 115 27.01 -14.67 -37.67
C THR A 115 27.81 -15.82 -38.28
N LEU A 116 27.42 -17.07 -38.01
CA LEU A 116 28.07 -18.25 -38.58
C LEU A 116 27.94 -18.26 -40.12
N THR A 117 26.75 -17.93 -40.64
CA THR A 117 26.52 -17.85 -42.09
C THR A 117 27.33 -16.73 -42.72
N ALA A 118 27.34 -15.54 -42.11
CA ALA A 118 28.13 -14.41 -42.60
C ALA A 118 29.64 -14.71 -42.63
N GLN A 119 30.17 -15.34 -41.57
CA GLN A 119 31.56 -15.80 -41.51
C GLN A 119 31.87 -16.81 -42.61
N HIS A 120 30.98 -17.78 -42.82
CA HIS A 120 31.13 -18.80 -43.87
C HIS A 120 31.13 -18.19 -45.28
N THR A 121 30.20 -17.28 -45.57
CA THR A 121 30.12 -16.58 -46.87
C THR A 121 31.36 -15.73 -47.13
N ALA A 122 31.85 -14.99 -46.13
CA ALA A 122 33.07 -14.20 -46.25
C ALA A 122 34.30 -15.08 -46.56
N LEU A 123 34.41 -16.24 -45.92
CA LEU A 123 35.48 -17.20 -46.20
C LEU A 123 35.46 -17.71 -47.65
N LEU A 124 34.27 -18.05 -48.16
CA LEU A 124 34.11 -18.49 -49.55
C LEU A 124 34.45 -17.38 -50.56
N GLN A 125 34.12 -16.12 -50.25
CA GLN A 125 34.50 -14.98 -51.10
C GLN A 125 36.02 -14.83 -51.16
N LEU A 126 36.71 -14.88 -50.03
CA LEU A 126 38.18 -14.83 -49.98
C LEU A 126 38.84 -15.97 -50.75
N LEU A 127 38.31 -17.19 -50.64
CA LEU A 127 38.81 -18.34 -51.40
C LEU A 127 38.61 -18.14 -52.91
N ARG A 128 37.43 -17.65 -53.33
CA ARG A 128 37.13 -17.35 -54.74
C ARG A 128 38.01 -16.24 -55.32
N GLU A 129 38.26 -15.19 -54.54
CA GLU A 129 39.19 -14.13 -54.91
C GLU A 129 40.63 -14.66 -55.05
N ARG A 130 41.01 -15.64 -54.22
CA ARG A 130 42.31 -16.30 -54.33
C ARG A 130 42.41 -17.18 -55.58
N ASP A 131 41.37 -17.93 -55.90
CA ASP A 131 41.33 -18.79 -57.10
C ASP A 131 41.30 -17.96 -58.39
N SER A 132 40.58 -16.83 -58.40
CA SER A 132 40.57 -15.89 -59.53
C SER A 132 41.90 -15.15 -59.71
N LYS A 133 42.58 -14.76 -58.62
CA LYS A 133 43.96 -14.23 -58.68
C LYS A 133 44.96 -15.27 -59.19
N GLY A 134 44.90 -16.52 -58.72
CA GLY A 134 45.76 -17.60 -59.20
C GLY A 134 45.47 -18.00 -60.67
N GLY A 135 44.23 -17.87 -61.12
CA GLY A 135 43.85 -18.04 -62.53
C GLY A 135 44.33 -16.89 -63.42
N ALA A 136 44.24 -15.64 -62.95
CA ALA A 136 44.71 -14.47 -63.67
C ALA A 136 46.24 -14.44 -63.81
N GLU A 137 47.00 -14.85 -62.79
CA GLU A 137 48.46 -14.99 -62.88
C GLU A 137 48.89 -16.09 -63.87
N ARG A 138 48.14 -17.20 -63.96
CA ARG A 138 48.37 -18.24 -64.97
C ARG A 138 48.00 -17.81 -66.39
N ALA A 139 46.91 -17.06 -66.56
CA ALA A 139 46.51 -16.52 -67.86
C ALA A 139 47.47 -15.42 -68.36
N ALA A 140 47.90 -14.51 -67.48
CA ALA A 140 48.92 -13.50 -67.80
C ALA A 140 50.30 -14.12 -68.09
N GLY A 141 50.61 -15.29 -67.50
CA GLY A 141 51.78 -16.09 -67.86
C GLY A 141 51.67 -16.74 -69.25
N ALA A 142 50.45 -17.12 -69.68
CA ALA A 142 50.20 -17.73 -70.99
C ALA A 142 50.12 -16.70 -72.15
N GLU A 143 49.63 -15.49 -71.90
CA GLU A 143 49.59 -14.42 -72.92
C GLU A 143 50.98 -13.82 -73.24
N ARG A 144 52.00 -14.07 -72.40
CA ARG A 144 53.38 -13.65 -72.68
C ARG A 144 54.15 -14.56 -73.65
N GLU A 145 53.61 -15.72 -74.05
CA GLU A 145 54.25 -16.65 -75.01
C GLU A 145 53.63 -16.65 -76.43
N GLY A 146 52.64 -15.80 -76.71
CA GLY A 146 51.92 -15.80 -78.00
C GLY A 146 52.19 -14.61 -78.91
N SER A 147 53.43 -14.34 -79.32
CA SER A 147 53.71 -13.42 -80.45
C SER A 147 53.75 -14.19 -81.77
N PRO A 148 52.89 -13.89 -82.77
CA PRO A 148 52.97 -14.49 -84.09
C PRO A 148 54.05 -13.79 -84.92
N ASN A 149 55.16 -14.48 -85.15
CA ASN A 149 56.22 -14.00 -86.04
C ASN A 149 55.79 -14.23 -87.49
N THR A 150 55.40 -13.16 -88.19
CA THR A 150 55.15 -13.19 -89.64
C THR A 150 56.49 -13.11 -90.37
N SER A 151 56.83 -14.11 -91.16
CA SER A 151 57.86 -13.98 -92.19
C SER A 151 57.50 -14.79 -93.42
N SER A 152 57.09 -14.03 -94.43
CA SER A 152 56.98 -14.38 -95.85
C SER A 152 58.30 -14.90 -96.41
N SER A 153 58.26 -15.92 -97.27
CA SER A 153 59.04 -15.91 -98.52
C SER A 153 58.66 -17.01 -99.49
N SER A 154 58.46 -16.58 -100.73
CA SER A 154 58.29 -17.34 -101.97
C SER A 154 59.54 -18.11 -102.38
N CYS A 155 59.35 -19.32 -102.91
CA CYS A 155 59.68 -19.79 -104.27
C CYS A 155 59.44 -21.31 -104.35
#